data_AF-A0A3D1YPC0-F1
#
_entry.id   AF-A0A3D1YPC0-F1
#
_cell.length_a   1.000
_cell.length_b   1.000
_cell.length_c   1.000
_cell.angle_alpha   90.00
_cell.angle_beta   90.00
_cell.angle_gamma   90.00
#
_symmetry.space_group_name_H-M   'P 1'
#
loop_
_entity.id
_entity.type
_entity.pdbx_description
1 polymer ?
#
loop_
_entity_poly.entity_id
_entity_poly.type
_entity_poly.pdbx_seq_one_letter_code
_entity_poly.pdbx_strand_id
1 'polypeptide(L)'
;KTLEEPPEHVKFLLATTDPQKLPATVLSRCLQFNLKNMVPQQIIDHLRHVLAEESVSFDDESLALLARGAEGSMRDALSLTDQAIAHGSGKLAADEVRQMLGTVSRTKVFDLLDAIVANDPKLALAVVEDIASHSPDYAGTLDELASVLHQISLAQAVPGSVDSTLPEHERLASLAQDMTADDAHLWWQMAVAAKRELYLASDPRAGLDMAVLRMIAFRPAVVLTDASEVPPAKKPEPPVMPVEPAITTKQQPSISSDRPNNDARSADQMASEQEVLASKQVSVPASGVSAENLAPAVEVADKPSHAPVEAPVGAATGVAPLGSKNSVANGSQVPPATGIEVPEGAKPPDEDLPTQGSWPDFFEGLGLKGVTHTVASHFELSIAFDRTLCFTLSPANATLFNERHQRGLASAIEQVLEEPVTVQVVLGETSEKTPAYQRELLEQQRLSAARQALESDDCLNALLTDFDAIVIPESVRPPLVEL
;
A
#
# COMPACT_ATOMS: atom_id res chain seq x y z
N LYS A 1 2.32 -22.59 -35.02
CA LYS A 1 2.90 -23.57 -35.98
C LYS A 1 3.89 -24.51 -35.31
N THR A 2 5.14 -24.14 -34.99
CA THR A 2 6.12 -25.10 -34.42
C THR A 2 5.78 -25.58 -33.00
N LEU A 3 5.10 -24.76 -32.19
CA LEU A 3 4.55 -25.17 -30.88
C LEU A 3 3.26 -26.00 -30.99
N GLU A 4 2.57 -25.93 -32.14
CA GLU A 4 1.31 -26.66 -32.36
C GLU A 4 1.57 -28.04 -32.93
N GLU A 5 2.62 -28.17 -33.75
CA GLU A 5 3.09 -29.41 -34.37
C GLU A 5 4.60 -29.55 -34.16
N PRO A 6 5.06 -29.81 -32.91
CA PRO A 6 6.47 -29.96 -32.63
C PRO A 6 7.01 -31.27 -33.21
N PRO A 7 8.23 -31.28 -33.80
CA PRO A 7 8.91 -32.51 -34.16
C PRO A 7 9.14 -33.40 -32.93
N GLU A 8 9.07 -34.74 -33.08
CA GLU A 8 9.12 -35.67 -31.94
C GLU A 8 10.37 -35.54 -31.07
N HIS A 9 11.50 -35.18 -31.69
CA HIS A 9 12.81 -35.02 -31.03
C HIS A 9 12.98 -33.66 -30.33
N VAL A 10 12.06 -32.71 -30.54
CA VAL A 10 12.17 -31.35 -29.98
C VAL A 10 11.32 -31.24 -28.73
N LYS A 11 11.90 -30.69 -27.66
CA LYS A 11 11.20 -30.31 -26.43
C LYS A 11 11.37 -28.81 -26.21
N PHE A 12 10.28 -28.14 -25.88
CA PHE A 12 10.28 -26.71 -25.55
C PHE A 12 10.22 -26.55 -24.04
N LEU A 13 11.19 -25.82 -23.48
CA LEU A 13 11.21 -25.37 -22.09
C LEU A 13 11.20 -23.85 -22.11
N LEU A 14 10.09 -23.26 -21.66
CA LEU A 14 9.90 -21.82 -21.62
C LEU A 14 9.88 -21.37 -20.16
N ALA A 15 10.63 -20.32 -19.84
CA ALA A 15 10.65 -19.68 -18.53
C ALA A 15 10.29 -18.20 -18.67
N THR A 16 9.40 -17.70 -17.82
CA THR A 16 9.04 -16.28 -17.74
C THR A 16 8.76 -15.91 -16.29
N THR A 17 9.08 -14.67 -15.89
CA THR A 17 8.67 -14.09 -14.62
C THR A 17 7.29 -13.44 -14.69
N ASP A 18 6.76 -13.23 -15.91
CA ASP A 18 5.48 -12.58 -16.17
C ASP A 18 4.68 -13.38 -17.21
N PRO A 19 3.82 -14.32 -16.77
CA PRO A 19 3.03 -15.14 -17.68
C PRO A 19 1.92 -14.36 -18.37
N GLN A 20 1.51 -13.20 -17.85
CA GLN A 20 0.40 -12.41 -18.40
C GLN A 20 0.78 -11.70 -19.70
N LYS A 21 2.07 -11.40 -19.90
CA LYS A 21 2.59 -10.86 -21.14
C LYS A 21 2.67 -11.88 -22.28
N LEU A 22 2.53 -13.18 -21.99
CA LEU A 22 2.56 -14.21 -23.01
C LEU A 22 1.21 -14.31 -23.72
N PRO A 23 1.18 -14.37 -25.07
CA PRO A 23 -0.06 -14.58 -25.80
C PRO A 23 -0.78 -15.86 -25.36
N ALA A 24 -2.12 -15.81 -25.24
CA ALA A 24 -2.94 -16.95 -24.88
C ALA A 24 -2.76 -18.17 -25.82
N THR A 25 -2.35 -17.92 -27.06
CA THR A 25 -2.02 -18.96 -28.06
C THR A 25 -0.79 -19.78 -27.69
N VAL A 26 0.17 -19.23 -26.95
CA VAL A 26 1.33 -19.95 -26.42
C VAL A 26 0.94 -20.68 -25.14
N LEU A 27 0.26 -19.97 -24.23
CA LEU A 27 -0.15 -20.52 -22.93
C LEU A 27 -1.04 -21.76 -23.05
N SER A 28 -1.92 -21.82 -24.07
CA SER A 28 -2.81 -22.96 -24.33
C SER A 28 -2.10 -24.19 -24.91
N ARG A 29 -0.87 -24.05 -25.41
CA ARG A 29 -0.10 -25.13 -26.04
C ARG A 29 1.04 -25.65 -25.15
N CYS A 30 1.21 -25.08 -23.96
CA CYS A 30 2.25 -25.45 -23.01
C CYS A 30 1.64 -25.99 -21.71
N LEU A 31 2.30 -26.98 -21.10
CA LEU A 31 2.03 -27.37 -19.72
C LEU A 31 2.67 -26.33 -18.80
N GLN A 32 1.86 -25.72 -17.93
CA GLN A 32 2.31 -24.63 -17.07
C GLN A 32 2.68 -25.17 -15.70
N PHE A 33 3.91 -24.86 -15.26
CA PHE A 33 4.37 -25.11 -13.90
C PHE A 33 4.68 -23.77 -13.24
N ASN A 34 3.87 -23.39 -12.25
CA ASN A 34 4.13 -22.21 -11.44
C ASN A 34 5.05 -22.60 -10.28
N LEU A 35 6.30 -22.17 -10.36
CA LEU A 35 7.27 -22.34 -9.28
C LEU A 35 7.00 -21.26 -8.24
N LYS A 36 6.74 -21.69 -7.00
CA LYS A 36 6.55 -20.79 -5.87
C LYS A 36 7.91 -20.40 -5.27
N ASN A 37 7.97 -19.24 -4.65
CA ASN A 37 9.11 -18.81 -3.87
C ASN A 37 9.40 -19.82 -2.76
N MET A 38 10.68 -20.01 -2.43
CA MET A 38 11.09 -20.89 -1.36
C MET A 38 10.72 -20.30 0.00
N VAL A 39 10.27 -21.16 0.91
CA VAL A 39 10.02 -20.75 2.29
C VAL A 39 11.38 -20.46 2.96
N PRO A 40 11.51 -19.44 3.83
CA PRO A 40 12.80 -19.09 4.45
C PRO A 40 13.53 -20.28 5.10
N GLN A 41 12.80 -21.17 5.79
CA GLN A 41 13.40 -22.36 6.39
C GLN A 41 14.07 -23.28 5.36
N GLN A 42 13.49 -23.45 4.17
CA GLN A 42 14.09 -24.27 3.12
C GLN A 42 15.39 -23.66 2.59
N ILE A 43 15.47 -22.33 2.55
CA ILE A 43 16.70 -21.62 2.17
C ILE A 43 17.76 -21.81 3.26
N ILE A 44 17.40 -21.63 4.54
CA ILE A 44 18.31 -21.83 5.67
C ILE A 44 18.88 -23.25 5.66
N ASP A 45 18.02 -24.26 5.50
CA ASP A 45 18.43 -25.67 5.48
C ASP A 45 19.38 -25.96 4.30
N HIS A 46 19.11 -25.37 3.13
CA HIS A 46 19.98 -25.53 1.96
C HIS A 46 21.31 -24.81 2.11
N LEU A 47 21.33 -23.57 2.63
CA LEU A 47 22.56 -22.84 2.92
C LEU A 47 23.42 -23.58 3.94
N ARG A 48 22.80 -24.12 5.00
CA ARG A 48 23.48 -24.93 6.01
C ARG A 48 24.17 -26.15 5.39
N HIS A 49 23.51 -26.82 4.45
CA HIS A 49 24.08 -27.96 3.73
C HIS A 49 25.28 -27.54 2.88
N VAL A 50 25.14 -26.50 2.05
CA VAL A 50 26.21 -26.01 1.16
C VAL A 50 27.42 -25.53 1.97
N LEU A 51 27.22 -24.73 3.02
CA LEU A 51 28.31 -24.21 3.84
C LEU A 51 29.05 -25.31 4.63
N ALA A 52 28.33 -26.37 5.02
CA ALA A 52 28.94 -27.53 5.66
C ALA A 52 29.82 -28.32 4.68
N GLU A 53 29.43 -28.45 3.41
CA GLU A 53 30.26 -29.07 2.37
C GLU A 53 31.51 -28.23 2.04
N GLU A 54 31.35 -26.90 1.96
CA GLU A 54 32.43 -25.94 1.70
C GLU A 54 33.31 -25.66 2.93
N SER A 55 33.01 -26.26 4.09
CA SER A 55 33.76 -26.10 5.35
C SER A 55 33.87 -24.64 5.84
N VAL A 56 32.85 -23.83 5.58
CA VAL A 56 32.77 -22.43 6.04
C VAL A 56 32.13 -22.39 7.43
N SER A 57 32.68 -21.59 8.35
CA SER A 57 32.07 -21.40 9.68
C SER A 57 30.90 -20.41 9.61
N PHE A 58 29.76 -20.78 10.18
CA PHE A 58 28.55 -19.96 10.20
C PHE A 58 27.81 -20.04 11.54
N ASP A 59 27.00 -19.03 11.82
CA ASP A 59 26.00 -19.01 12.89
C ASP A 59 24.57 -19.05 12.32
N ASP A 60 23.60 -19.51 13.14
CA ASP A 60 22.22 -19.68 12.71
C ASP A 60 21.50 -18.35 12.42
N GLU A 61 21.92 -17.26 13.07
CA GLU A 61 21.34 -15.94 12.86
C GLU A 61 21.75 -15.35 11.52
N SER A 62 23.02 -15.51 11.12
CA SER A 62 23.51 -15.17 9.78
C SER A 62 22.70 -15.87 8.67
N LEU A 63 22.42 -17.17 8.83
CA LEU A 63 21.61 -17.89 7.85
C LEU A 63 20.19 -17.35 7.76
N ALA A 64 19.58 -17.00 8.90
CA ALA A 64 18.26 -16.41 8.94
C ALA A 64 18.22 -15.03 8.27
N LEU A 65 19.26 -14.21 8.45
CA LEU A 65 19.40 -12.90 7.81
C LEU A 65 19.56 -13.02 6.29
N LEU A 66 20.45 -13.92 5.82
CA LEU A 66 20.66 -14.17 4.39
C LEU A 66 19.40 -14.73 3.71
N ALA A 67 18.71 -15.67 4.37
CA ALA A 67 17.45 -16.23 3.85
C ALA A 67 16.35 -15.17 3.75
N ARG A 68 16.30 -14.22 4.70
CA ARG A 68 15.36 -13.10 4.66
C ARG A 68 15.70 -12.12 3.53
N GLY A 69 16.97 -11.72 3.40
CA GLY A 69 17.44 -10.82 2.35
C GLY A 69 17.28 -11.37 0.93
N ALA A 70 17.18 -12.69 0.78
CA ALA A 70 16.98 -13.37 -0.49
C ALA A 70 15.53 -13.41 -1.00
N GLU A 71 14.55 -12.98 -0.21
CA GLU A 71 13.12 -12.89 -0.59
C GLU A 71 12.52 -14.15 -1.27
N GLY A 72 13.03 -15.33 -0.90
CA GLY A 72 12.55 -16.61 -1.44
C GLY A 72 13.28 -17.10 -2.70
N SER A 73 14.33 -16.40 -3.14
CA SER A 73 15.20 -16.77 -4.27
C SER A 73 16.48 -17.45 -3.79
N MET A 74 16.65 -18.74 -4.09
CA MET A 74 17.87 -19.46 -3.71
C MET A 74 19.13 -18.91 -4.39
N ARG A 75 18.97 -18.37 -5.60
CA ARG A 75 20.09 -17.76 -6.34
C ARG A 75 20.60 -16.52 -5.61
N ASP A 76 19.68 -15.67 -5.14
CA ASP A 76 20.04 -14.45 -4.42
C ASP A 76 20.59 -14.80 -3.05
N ALA A 77 20.03 -15.82 -2.38
CA ALA A 77 20.59 -16.34 -1.13
C ALA A 77 22.05 -16.78 -1.26
N LEU A 78 22.39 -17.58 -2.28
CA LEU A 78 23.77 -18.00 -2.55
C LEU A 78 24.67 -16.79 -2.89
N SER A 79 24.17 -15.87 -3.72
CA SER A 79 24.92 -14.67 -4.12
C SER A 79 25.21 -13.75 -2.93
N LEU A 80 24.27 -13.61 -2.00
CA LEU A 80 24.45 -12.86 -0.74
C LEU A 80 25.39 -13.60 0.20
N THR A 81 25.32 -14.94 0.24
CA THR A 81 26.21 -15.77 1.07
C THR A 81 27.66 -15.62 0.62
N ASP A 82 27.94 -15.67 -0.69
CA ASP A 82 29.28 -15.45 -1.23
C ASP A 82 29.83 -14.06 -0.88
N GLN A 83 28.99 -13.02 -0.99
CA GLN A 83 29.36 -11.66 -0.58
C GLN A 83 29.67 -11.58 0.92
N ALA A 84 28.86 -12.25 1.75
CA ALA A 84 29.05 -12.27 3.19
C ALA A 84 30.34 -12.99 3.58
N ILE A 85 30.68 -14.10 2.92
CA ILE A 85 31.95 -14.81 3.13
C ILE A 85 33.14 -13.91 2.77
N ALA A 86 33.04 -13.18 1.65
CA ALA A 86 34.08 -12.25 1.22
C ALA A 86 34.26 -11.08 2.20
N HIS A 87 33.16 -10.58 2.78
CA HIS A 87 33.18 -9.51 3.77
C HIS A 87 33.72 -9.98 5.13
N GLY A 88 33.25 -11.13 5.62
CA GLY A 88 33.60 -11.71 6.93
C GLY A 88 34.90 -12.50 6.97
N SER A 89 35.81 -12.25 6.02
CA SER A 89 37.13 -12.89 5.94
C SER A 89 37.08 -14.44 6.03
N GLY A 90 36.09 -15.05 5.38
CA GLY A 90 35.90 -16.50 5.35
C GLY A 90 35.00 -17.07 6.46
N LYS A 91 34.34 -16.22 7.24
CA LYS A 91 33.36 -16.63 8.25
C LYS A 91 32.05 -15.87 8.05
N LEU A 92 30.95 -16.49 8.46
CA LEU A 92 29.64 -15.85 8.55
C LEU A 92 29.35 -15.58 10.03
N ALA A 93 29.37 -14.30 10.39
CA ALA A 93 29.01 -13.79 11.69
C ALA A 93 27.86 -12.77 11.55
N ALA A 94 26.85 -12.85 12.42
CA ALA A 94 25.61 -12.08 12.27
C ALA A 94 25.82 -10.56 12.16
N ASP A 95 26.79 -10.00 12.89
CA ASP A 95 27.09 -8.56 12.86
C ASP A 95 27.69 -8.13 11.51
N GLU A 96 28.59 -8.94 10.94
CA GLU A 96 29.19 -8.68 9.62
C GLU A 96 28.17 -8.83 8.50
N VAL A 97 27.29 -9.84 8.61
CA VAL A 97 26.18 -10.06 7.66
C VAL A 97 25.18 -8.90 7.74
N ARG A 98 24.84 -8.42 8.93
CA ARG A 98 23.97 -7.25 9.11
C ARG A 98 24.58 -6.01 8.47
N GLN A 99 25.85 -5.75 8.75
CA GLN A 99 26.57 -4.62 8.19
C GLN A 99 26.62 -4.67 6.66
N MET A 100 26.86 -5.85 6.08
CA MET A 100 26.85 -6.05 4.63
C MET A 100 25.45 -5.82 4.04
N LEU A 101 24.40 -6.38 4.64
CA LEU A 101 23.02 -6.23 4.18
C LEU A 101 22.46 -4.82 4.47
N GLY A 102 23.15 -4.01 5.27
CA GLY A 102 22.65 -2.73 5.78
C GLY A 102 21.46 -2.89 6.72
N THR A 103 21.21 -4.08 7.28
CA THR A 103 20.02 -4.34 8.10
C THR A 103 20.22 -3.90 9.54
N VAL A 104 19.16 -3.36 10.14
CA VAL A 104 19.22 -2.88 11.53
C VAL A 104 19.20 -4.05 12.52
N SER A 105 20.04 -3.94 13.56
CA SER A 105 20.05 -4.92 14.65
C SER A 105 18.72 -4.88 15.42
N ARG A 106 18.15 -6.07 15.62
CA ARG A 106 16.91 -6.26 16.36
C ARG A 106 16.98 -5.69 17.78
N THR A 107 18.16 -5.72 18.40
CA THR A 107 18.42 -5.10 19.70
C THR A 107 18.09 -3.61 19.70
N LYS A 108 18.47 -2.87 18.65
CA LYS A 108 18.20 -1.43 18.55
C LYS A 108 16.73 -1.11 18.39
N VAL A 109 15.98 -1.98 17.71
CA VAL A 109 14.53 -1.86 17.58
C VAL A 109 13.84 -2.06 18.93
N PHE A 110 14.31 -3.01 19.74
CA PHE A 110 13.85 -3.16 21.11
C PHE A 110 14.23 -1.96 21.98
N ASP A 111 15.46 -1.43 21.88
CA ASP A 111 15.87 -0.22 22.59
C ASP A 111 14.98 0.99 22.23
N LEU A 112 14.61 1.11 20.95
CA LEU A 112 13.70 2.15 20.46
C LEU A 112 12.29 1.97 21.02
N LEU A 113 11.75 0.74 21.03
CA LEU A 113 10.44 0.44 21.61
C LEU A 113 10.40 0.74 23.11
N ASP A 114 11.42 0.34 23.86
CA ASP A 114 11.53 0.65 25.30
C ASP A 114 11.45 2.16 25.54
N ALA A 115 12.13 2.96 24.70
CA ALA A 115 12.09 4.42 24.77
C ALA A 115 10.71 5.03 24.44
N ILE A 116 10.04 4.47 23.43
CA ILE A 116 8.67 4.87 23.04
C ILE A 116 7.68 4.54 24.17
N VAL A 117 7.77 3.34 24.75
CA VAL A 117 6.92 2.90 25.87
C VAL A 117 7.13 3.78 27.10
N ALA A 118 8.39 4.11 27.40
CA ALA A 118 8.77 5.02 28.48
C ALA A 118 8.36 6.49 28.24
N ASN A 119 7.81 6.82 27.06
CA ASN A 119 7.44 8.17 26.66
C ASN A 119 8.62 9.17 26.74
N ASP A 120 9.83 8.70 26.41
CA ASP A 120 11.05 9.51 26.42
C ASP A 120 11.52 9.80 24.99
N PRO A 121 11.10 10.94 24.39
CA PRO A 121 11.51 11.29 23.03
C PRO A 121 13.01 11.58 22.92
N LYS A 122 13.67 11.99 24.01
CA LYS A 122 15.11 12.26 24.00
C LYS A 122 15.90 10.96 23.86
N LEU A 123 15.52 9.93 24.62
CA LEU A 123 16.11 8.60 24.49
C LEU A 123 15.79 8.01 23.12
N ALA A 124 14.54 8.07 22.67
CA ALA A 124 14.13 7.50 21.39
C ALA A 124 14.92 8.10 20.20
N LEU A 125 15.05 9.43 20.15
CA LEU A 125 15.85 10.08 19.10
C LEU A 125 17.35 9.81 19.22
N ALA A 126 17.88 9.54 20.42
CA ALA A 126 19.27 9.11 20.58
C ALA A 126 19.50 7.70 20.01
N VAL A 127 18.52 6.79 20.15
CA VAL A 127 18.58 5.46 19.51
C VAL A 127 18.50 5.59 17.99
N VAL A 128 17.66 6.49 17.47
CA VAL A 128 17.60 6.76 16.02
C VAL A 128 18.92 7.30 15.48
N GLU A 129 19.59 8.21 16.22
CA GLU A 129 20.93 8.68 15.85
C GLU A 129 21.96 7.54 15.83
N ASP A 130 21.91 6.65 16.83
CA ASP A 130 22.81 5.50 16.90
C ASP A 130 22.60 4.55 15.71
N ILE A 131 21.34 4.28 15.34
CA ILE A 131 20.99 3.54 14.11
C ILE A 131 21.57 4.26 12.89
N ALA A 132 21.34 5.56 12.75
CA ALA A 132 21.83 6.34 11.61
C ALA A 132 23.36 6.32 11.46
N SER A 133 24.09 6.26 12.58
CA SER A 133 25.56 6.25 12.58
C SER A 133 26.17 4.89 12.20
N HIS A 134 25.46 3.78 12.42
CA HIS A 134 25.98 2.42 12.18
C HIS A 134 25.33 1.73 10.96
N SER A 135 24.04 1.98 10.68
CA SER A 135 23.32 1.41 9.52
C SER A 135 22.12 2.28 9.10
N PRO A 136 22.21 3.07 8.01
CA PRO A 136 21.17 4.00 7.59
C PRO A 136 20.01 3.32 6.82
N ASP A 137 19.54 2.16 7.27
CA ASP A 137 18.35 1.49 6.71
C ASP A 137 17.10 1.83 7.51
N TYR A 138 16.56 3.01 7.24
CA TYR A 138 15.35 3.51 7.91
C TYR A 138 14.10 2.71 7.50
N ALA A 139 14.04 2.20 6.27
CA ALA A 139 12.93 1.38 5.81
C ALA A 139 12.94 0.02 6.52
N GLY A 140 14.09 -0.65 6.61
CA GLY A 140 14.27 -1.87 7.36
C GLY A 140 14.08 -1.69 8.86
N THR A 141 14.44 -0.53 9.42
CA THR A 141 14.11 -0.19 10.83
C THR A 141 12.60 -0.22 11.06
N LEU A 142 11.82 0.41 10.16
CA LEU A 142 10.35 0.41 10.25
C LEU A 142 9.77 -1.00 10.04
N ASP A 143 10.35 -1.80 9.15
CA ASP A 143 9.93 -3.19 8.93
C ASP A 143 10.17 -4.07 10.15
N GLU A 144 11.35 -3.96 10.78
CA GLU A 144 11.65 -4.73 11.99
C GLU A 144 10.83 -4.22 13.19
N LEU A 145 10.60 -2.91 13.29
CA LEU A 145 9.68 -2.32 14.28
C LEU A 145 8.26 -2.88 14.12
N ALA A 146 7.74 -2.92 12.90
CA ALA A 146 6.44 -3.51 12.60
C ALA A 146 6.41 -5.03 12.88
N SER A 147 7.50 -5.75 12.59
CA SER A 147 7.63 -7.18 12.89
C SER A 147 7.55 -7.45 14.40
N VAL A 148 8.30 -6.71 15.22
CA VAL A 148 8.29 -6.85 16.68
C VAL A 148 6.92 -6.47 17.26
N LEU A 149 6.32 -5.36 16.81
CA LEU A 149 4.98 -4.95 17.23
C LEU A 149 3.91 -6.00 16.89
N HIS A 150 4.00 -6.62 15.71
CA HIS A 150 3.12 -7.72 15.33
C HIS A 150 3.27 -8.93 16.26
N GLN A 151 4.51 -9.31 16.63
CA GLN A 151 4.75 -10.39 17.58
C GLN A 151 4.22 -10.07 18.97
N ILE A 152 4.34 -8.81 19.43
CA ILE A 152 3.76 -8.33 20.68
C ILE A 152 2.23 -8.45 20.64
N SER A 153 1.58 -7.97 19.58
CA SER A 153 0.12 -8.10 19.42
C SER A 153 -0.33 -9.56 19.42
N LEU A 154 0.44 -10.46 18.78
CA LEU A 154 0.14 -11.89 18.77
C LEU A 154 0.31 -12.52 20.16
N ALA A 155 1.36 -12.15 20.90
CA ALA A 155 1.60 -12.62 22.26
C ALA A 155 0.47 -12.20 23.21
N GLN A 156 -0.04 -10.97 23.06
CA GLN A 156 -1.15 -10.44 23.86
C GLN A 156 -2.48 -11.13 23.53
N ALA A 157 -2.76 -11.38 22.24
CA ALA A 157 -4.01 -11.99 21.81
C ALA A 157 -4.05 -13.52 22.03
N VAL A 158 -2.91 -14.19 21.87
CA VAL A 158 -2.79 -15.65 21.95
C VAL A 158 -1.57 -16.02 22.83
N PRO A 159 -1.77 -16.28 24.13
CA PRO A 159 -0.68 -16.71 25.01
C PRO A 159 -0.02 -18.00 24.51
N GLY A 160 1.32 -18.03 24.47
CA GLY A 160 2.11 -19.17 23.98
C GLY A 160 2.28 -19.24 22.45
N SER A 161 1.85 -18.21 21.72
CA SER A 161 2.05 -18.11 20.26
C SER A 161 3.48 -17.78 19.84
N VAL A 162 4.25 -17.14 20.73
CA VAL A 162 5.65 -16.77 20.48
C VAL A 162 6.56 -17.89 20.95
N ASP A 163 7.51 -18.25 20.10
CA ASP A 163 8.52 -19.26 20.39
C ASP A 163 9.37 -18.86 21.61
N SER A 164 9.45 -19.76 22.59
CA SER A 164 10.20 -19.57 23.83
C SER A 164 11.70 -19.82 23.69
N THR A 165 12.14 -20.34 22.54
CA THR A 165 13.57 -20.56 22.24
C THR A 165 14.27 -19.32 21.71
N LEU A 166 13.52 -18.26 21.38
CA LEU A 166 14.07 -17.01 20.86
C LEU A 166 14.87 -16.27 21.95
N PRO A 167 16.07 -15.74 21.63
CA PRO A 167 16.88 -14.97 22.60
C PRO A 167 16.14 -13.76 23.16
N GLU A 168 15.30 -13.11 22.36
CA GLU A 168 14.58 -11.91 22.79
C GLU A 168 13.21 -12.21 23.44
N HIS A 169 12.88 -13.48 23.70
CA HIS A 169 11.58 -13.88 24.22
C HIS A 169 11.22 -13.13 25.52
N GLU A 170 12.17 -13.01 26.46
CA GLU A 170 11.95 -12.31 27.73
C GLU A 170 11.65 -10.82 27.53
N ARG A 171 12.40 -10.16 26.63
CA ARG A 171 12.23 -8.72 26.36
C ARG A 171 10.91 -8.45 25.65
N LEU A 172 10.54 -9.32 24.70
CA LEU A 172 9.24 -9.27 24.02
C LEU A 172 8.08 -9.50 25.00
N ALA A 173 8.22 -10.44 25.93
CA ALA A 173 7.22 -10.70 26.96
C ALA A 173 7.05 -9.51 27.92
N SER A 174 8.14 -8.82 28.29
CA SER A 174 8.08 -7.59 29.09
C SER A 174 7.32 -6.48 28.35
N LEU A 175 7.71 -6.19 27.09
CA LEU A 175 7.03 -5.17 26.28
C LEU A 175 5.55 -5.49 26.07
N ALA A 176 5.20 -6.76 25.88
CA ALA A 176 3.81 -7.18 25.77
C ALA A 176 2.99 -6.94 27.04
N GLN A 177 3.62 -6.88 28.21
CA GLN A 177 2.96 -6.53 29.48
C GLN A 177 2.90 -5.02 29.70
N ASP A 178 3.93 -4.29 29.29
CA ASP A 178 4.04 -2.84 29.50
C ASP A 178 3.21 -2.01 28.49
N MET A 179 2.82 -2.63 27.38
CA MET A 179 2.02 -2.01 26.31
C MET A 179 0.57 -2.46 26.37
N THR A 180 -0.36 -1.55 26.03
CA THR A 180 -1.75 -1.93 25.76
C THR A 180 -1.88 -2.56 24.37
N ALA A 181 -2.92 -3.35 24.13
CA ALA A 181 -3.21 -3.89 22.80
C ALA A 181 -3.49 -2.78 21.77
N ASP A 182 -4.14 -1.71 22.20
CA ASP A 182 -4.41 -0.55 21.34
C ASP A 182 -3.12 0.19 20.96
N ASP A 183 -2.17 0.37 21.91
CA ASP A 183 -0.84 0.92 21.60
C ASP A 183 -0.11 0.05 20.56
N ALA A 184 -0.06 -1.27 20.78
CA ALA A 184 0.64 -2.20 19.90
C ALA A 184 0.09 -2.14 18.46
N HIS A 185 -1.25 -2.16 18.32
CA HIS A 185 -1.91 -2.07 17.02
C HIS A 185 -1.73 -0.70 16.35
N LEU A 186 -1.86 0.39 17.09
CA LEU A 186 -1.70 1.74 16.55
C LEU A 186 -0.27 1.98 16.08
N TRP A 187 0.73 1.63 16.90
CA TRP A 187 2.13 1.80 16.53
C TRP A 187 2.52 0.89 15.38
N TRP A 188 1.98 -0.33 15.31
CA TRP A 188 2.18 -1.20 14.15
C TRP A 188 1.68 -0.54 12.86
N GLN A 189 0.46 0.01 12.88
CA GLN A 189 -0.10 0.72 11.74
C GLN A 189 0.73 1.96 11.37
N MET A 190 1.21 2.72 12.35
CA MET A 190 2.08 3.87 12.14
C MET A 190 3.42 3.47 11.50
N ALA A 191 4.03 2.36 11.95
CA ALA A 191 5.29 1.86 11.40
C ALA A 191 5.13 1.48 9.92
N VAL A 192 4.06 0.74 9.59
CA VAL A 192 3.76 0.35 8.20
C VAL A 192 3.45 1.57 7.32
N ALA A 193 2.65 2.51 7.82
CA ALA A 193 2.28 3.72 7.07
C ALA A 193 3.48 4.65 6.83
N ALA A 194 4.36 4.77 7.83
CA ALA A 194 5.56 5.60 7.78
C ALA A 194 6.53 5.19 6.66
N LYS A 195 6.51 3.91 6.22
CA LYS A 195 7.34 3.47 5.08
C LYS A 195 7.10 4.28 3.82
N ARG A 196 5.84 4.59 3.51
CA ARG A 196 5.51 5.42 2.34
C ARG A 196 5.97 6.86 2.54
N GLU A 197 5.79 7.37 3.75
CA GLU A 197 6.15 8.75 4.10
C GLU A 197 7.66 8.96 4.10
N LEU A 198 8.44 7.92 4.39
CA LEU A 198 9.90 7.92 4.30
C LEU A 198 10.39 8.36 2.92
N TYR A 199 9.75 7.87 1.85
CA TYR A 199 10.09 8.21 0.47
C TYR A 199 9.55 9.58 0.02
N LEU A 200 8.56 10.11 0.74
CA LEU A 200 7.96 11.42 0.46
C LEU A 200 8.65 12.54 1.24
N ALA A 201 9.35 12.21 2.33
CA ALA A 201 10.07 13.15 3.15
C ALA A 201 11.28 13.74 2.41
N SER A 202 11.63 14.98 2.72
CA SER A 202 12.82 15.65 2.18
C SER A 202 14.13 14.95 2.57
N ASP A 203 14.10 14.22 3.69
CA ASP A 203 15.19 13.42 4.23
C ASP A 203 14.58 12.14 4.85
N PRO A 204 15.03 10.93 4.47
CA PRO A 204 14.57 9.68 5.06
C PRO A 204 14.72 9.64 6.58
N ARG A 205 15.81 10.20 7.13
CA ARG A 205 15.98 10.23 8.58
C ARG A 205 14.86 11.03 9.26
N ALA A 206 14.54 12.21 8.73
CA ALA A 206 13.43 13.02 9.23
C ALA A 206 12.07 12.27 9.17
N GLY A 207 11.89 11.41 8.17
CA GLY A 207 10.73 10.50 8.09
C GLY A 207 10.63 9.54 9.28
N LEU A 208 11.75 8.91 9.65
CA LEU A 208 11.81 8.03 10.83
C LEU A 208 11.62 8.81 12.14
N ASP A 209 12.28 9.95 12.30
CA ASP A 209 12.12 10.82 13.48
C ASP A 209 10.65 11.19 13.68
N MET A 210 9.96 11.60 12.61
CA MET A 210 8.54 11.96 12.68
C MET A 210 7.62 10.75 12.93
N ALA A 211 8.00 9.54 12.51
CA ALA A 211 7.25 8.32 12.81
C ALA A 211 7.35 7.99 14.31
N VAL A 212 8.57 8.02 14.86
CA VAL A 212 8.83 7.77 16.29
C VAL A 212 8.13 8.80 17.17
N LEU A 213 8.27 10.09 16.85
CA LEU A 213 7.60 11.16 17.59
C LEU A 213 6.06 11.04 17.54
N ARG A 214 5.50 10.55 16.43
CA ARG A 214 4.07 10.27 16.33
C ARG A 214 3.63 9.11 17.22
N MET A 215 4.39 8.02 17.29
CA MET A 215 4.08 6.91 18.19
C MET A 215 4.05 7.36 19.65
N ILE A 216 5.00 8.22 20.04
CA ILE A 216 5.06 8.81 21.38
C ILE A 216 3.87 9.76 21.62
N ALA A 217 3.56 10.64 20.66
CA ALA A 217 2.53 11.66 20.82
C ALA A 217 1.09 11.12 20.77
N PHE A 218 0.85 10.09 19.97
CA PHE A 218 -0.47 9.50 19.76
C PHE A 218 -0.58 8.16 20.47
N ARG A 219 -0.93 8.22 21.76
CA ARG A 219 -1.38 7.05 22.51
C ARG A 219 -2.89 7.11 22.70
N PRO A 220 -3.63 6.02 22.44
CA PRO A 220 -5.05 5.97 22.75
C PRO A 220 -5.22 6.26 24.24
N ALA A 221 -6.05 7.28 24.55
CA ALA A 221 -6.36 7.57 25.93
C ALA A 221 -7.03 6.34 26.53
N VAL A 222 -6.43 5.77 27.58
CA VAL A 222 -7.11 4.77 28.40
C VAL A 222 -8.32 5.47 28.99
N VAL A 223 -9.50 5.24 28.40
CA VAL A 223 -10.76 5.59 29.03
C VAL A 223 -10.89 4.63 30.19
N LEU A 224 -10.29 5.01 31.32
CA LEU A 224 -10.65 4.46 32.60
C LEU A 224 -12.14 4.80 32.75
N THR A 225 -13.00 3.83 32.47
CA THR A 225 -14.35 3.85 33.01
C THR A 225 -14.20 3.72 34.52
N ASP A 226 -13.87 4.82 35.18
CA ASP A 226 -14.18 5.00 36.58
C ASP A 226 -15.69 4.92 36.67
N ALA A 227 -16.17 3.74 37.05
CA ALA A 227 -17.50 3.57 37.61
C ALA A 227 -17.56 4.33 38.95
N SER A 228 -17.62 5.65 38.86
CA SER A 228 -18.10 6.54 39.89
C SER A 228 -18.90 7.66 39.23
N GLU A 229 -19.84 7.26 38.37
CA GLU A 229 -20.95 8.11 38.01
C GLU A 229 -21.90 8.16 39.21
N VAL A 230 -21.73 9.17 40.05
CA VAL A 230 -22.71 9.58 41.05
C VAL A 230 -24.01 9.91 40.29
N PRO A 231 -25.15 9.26 40.59
CA PRO A 231 -26.39 9.55 39.88
C PRO A 231 -26.79 11.01 40.11
N PRO A 232 -27.33 11.73 39.10
CA PRO A 232 -27.75 13.10 39.27
C PRO A 232 -28.91 13.16 40.28
N ALA A 233 -28.69 13.94 41.34
CA ALA A 233 -29.66 14.17 42.41
C ALA A 233 -31.00 14.70 41.84
N LYS A 234 -32.07 13.93 42.05
CA LYS A 234 -33.45 14.40 41.85
C LYS A 234 -33.75 15.54 42.83
N LYS A 235 -34.24 16.65 42.30
CA LYS A 235 -34.85 17.77 43.05
C LYS A 235 -36.04 17.25 43.88
N PRO A 236 -36.25 17.71 45.13
CA PRO A 236 -37.30 17.20 45.99
C PRO A 236 -38.66 17.84 45.71
N GLU A 237 -39.69 17.00 45.60
CA GLU A 237 -41.11 17.37 45.61
C GLU A 237 -41.65 17.27 47.05
N PRO A 238 -42.55 18.15 47.52
CA PRO A 238 -42.91 18.27 48.93
C PRO A 238 -43.92 17.19 49.39
N PRO A 239 -44.06 16.96 50.71
CA PRO A 239 -44.66 15.73 51.23
C PRO A 239 -46.18 15.82 51.31
N VAL A 240 -46.88 14.73 51.00
CA VAL A 240 -48.26 14.50 51.42
C VAL A 240 -48.31 13.22 52.25
N MET A 241 -48.90 13.37 53.43
CA MET A 241 -49.07 12.36 54.49
C MET A 241 -50.17 11.33 54.17
N PRO A 242 -50.25 10.22 54.93
CA PRO A 242 -50.65 8.90 54.46
C PRO A 242 -52.13 8.55 54.68
N VAL A 243 -52.68 7.67 53.83
CA VAL A 243 -53.90 6.91 54.11
C VAL A 243 -53.76 5.48 53.58
N GLU A 244 -53.89 4.52 54.48
CA GLU A 244 -54.17 3.09 54.26
C GLU A 244 -55.68 2.84 54.53
N PRO A 245 -56.28 1.66 54.28
CA PRO A 245 -56.13 0.65 53.22
C PRO A 245 -57.46 0.39 52.46
N ALA A 246 -57.43 -0.21 51.26
CA ALA A 246 -58.54 -1.02 50.76
C ALA A 246 -58.09 -2.07 49.72
N ILE A 247 -58.70 -3.25 49.83
CA ILE A 247 -58.38 -4.57 49.25
C ILE A 247 -58.98 -4.73 47.85
N THR A 248 -58.31 -5.46 46.93
CA THR A 248 -58.87 -6.60 46.11
C THR A 248 -58.01 -6.94 44.86
N THR A 249 -57.29 -8.06 44.95
CA THR A 249 -57.30 -9.27 44.09
C THR A 249 -57.17 -9.21 42.55
N LYS A 250 -56.08 -9.81 42.01
CA LYS A 250 -56.02 -11.04 41.15
C LYS A 250 -54.57 -11.22 40.62
N GLN A 251 -53.77 -12.10 41.21
CA GLN A 251 -53.54 -13.52 40.82
C GLN A 251 -52.93 -13.75 39.42
N GLN A 252 -51.63 -14.05 39.47
CA GLN A 252 -50.81 -14.75 38.49
C GLN A 252 -50.71 -16.23 38.95
N PRO A 253 -50.78 -17.24 38.05
CA PRO A 253 -50.57 -18.63 38.44
C PRO A 253 -49.09 -19.02 38.34
N SER A 254 -48.59 -19.57 39.44
CA SER A 254 -47.44 -20.48 39.50
C SER A 254 -47.98 -21.92 39.60
N ILE A 255 -47.37 -22.87 38.87
CA ILE A 255 -47.43 -24.29 39.23
C ILE A 255 -46.00 -24.78 39.34
N SER A 256 -45.72 -25.41 40.48
CA SER A 256 -44.44 -25.91 40.95
C SER A 256 -44.21 -27.36 40.50
N SER A 257 -42.93 -27.69 40.29
CA SER A 257 -42.19 -28.90 40.73
C SER A 257 -42.87 -30.29 40.79
N ASP A 258 -42.12 -31.30 40.31
CA ASP A 258 -42.00 -32.55 41.05
C ASP A 258 -40.52 -32.99 41.20
N ARG A 259 -40.24 -33.61 42.34
CA ARG A 259 -38.96 -33.98 43.00
C ARG A 259 -38.54 -35.43 42.59
N PRO A 260 -37.60 -36.15 43.26
CA PRO A 260 -36.30 -35.82 43.88
C PRO A 260 -35.16 -36.86 43.61
N ASN A 261 -33.94 -36.51 44.05
CA ASN A 261 -33.10 -37.21 45.04
C ASN A 261 -31.72 -37.81 44.63
N ASN A 262 -30.70 -37.25 45.33
CA ASN A 262 -29.54 -37.85 46.00
C ASN A 262 -28.44 -38.57 45.21
N ASP A 263 -27.22 -38.04 45.23
CA ASP A 263 -26.16 -38.19 46.28
C ASP A 263 -25.59 -39.63 46.31
N ALA A 264 -24.30 -39.92 46.39
CA ALA A 264 -23.05 -39.17 46.49
C ALA A 264 -21.91 -40.21 46.55
N ARG A 265 -20.64 -39.74 46.51
CA ARG A 265 -19.39 -40.41 46.96
C ARG A 265 -18.81 -41.48 46.03
N SER A 266 -17.50 -41.73 45.97
CA SER A 266 -16.24 -41.10 46.39
C SER A 266 -15.12 -42.03 45.84
N ALA A 267 -13.95 -41.46 45.58
CA ALA A 267 -12.59 -42.04 45.60
C ALA A 267 -12.34 -43.57 45.49
N ASP A 268 -11.45 -43.96 44.56
CA ASP A 268 -10.32 -44.89 44.76
C ASP A 268 -9.39 -44.81 43.53
N GLN A 269 -8.10 -44.44 43.67
CA GLN A 269 -6.89 -45.25 43.94
C GLN A 269 -6.33 -46.09 42.78
N MET A 270 -5.09 -45.72 42.42
CA MET A 270 -3.89 -46.54 42.14
C MET A 270 -3.91 -47.76 41.19
N ALA A 271 -2.80 -47.81 40.42
CA ALA A 271 -1.98 -48.97 40.06
C ALA A 271 -2.12 -49.56 38.63
N SER A 272 -1.13 -49.17 37.80
CA SER A 272 -0.18 -50.01 37.03
C SER A 272 -0.64 -51.21 36.17
N GLU A 273 -0.27 -51.18 34.88
CA GLU A 273 0.30 -52.26 34.04
C GLU A 273 0.74 -51.63 32.70
N GLN A 274 2.04 -51.39 32.41
CA GLN A 274 2.98 -52.28 31.70
C GLN A 274 2.36 -53.15 30.57
N GLU A 275 2.66 -52.83 29.30
CA GLU A 275 3.40 -53.72 28.39
C GLU A 275 3.75 -53.06 27.04
N VAL A 276 5.07 -53.01 26.79
CA VAL A 276 5.82 -53.21 25.54
C VAL A 276 5.12 -53.18 24.17
N LEU A 277 5.70 -52.40 23.24
CA LEU A 277 6.14 -52.99 21.97
C LEU A 277 7.42 -52.32 21.45
N ALA A 278 8.43 -53.16 21.25
CA ALA A 278 9.76 -52.83 20.79
C ALA A 278 9.84 -52.76 19.24
N SER A 279 10.73 -51.88 18.78
CA SER A 279 11.78 -52.09 17.78
C SER A 279 11.50 -53.00 16.57
N LYS A 280 11.64 -52.41 15.37
CA LYS A 280 12.09 -53.16 14.19
C LYS A 280 13.04 -52.32 13.33
N GLN A 281 14.33 -52.60 13.48
CA GLN A 281 15.37 -52.35 12.49
C GLN A 281 15.13 -53.26 11.28
N VAL A 282 15.36 -52.76 10.06
CA VAL A 282 15.76 -53.58 8.92
C VAL A 282 16.89 -52.87 8.18
N SER A 283 17.92 -53.68 7.96
CA SER A 283 19.21 -53.45 7.33
C SER A 283 19.16 -53.32 5.81
N VAL A 284 20.16 -52.60 5.29
CA VAL A 284 20.61 -52.48 3.89
C VAL A 284 20.97 -53.86 3.28
N PRO A 285 20.98 -53.98 1.94
CA PRO A 285 22.25 -54.31 1.33
C PRO A 285 22.61 -53.47 0.10
N ALA A 286 23.92 -53.28 -0.06
CA ALA A 286 24.59 -52.63 -1.16
C ALA A 286 24.62 -53.51 -2.42
N SER A 287 24.73 -52.88 -3.59
CA SER A 287 25.46 -53.43 -4.74
C SER A 287 25.91 -52.28 -5.63
N GLY A 288 27.22 -52.20 -5.89
CA GLY A 288 27.85 -51.19 -6.75
C GLY A 288 28.10 -51.71 -8.16
N VAL A 289 28.38 -50.79 -9.08
CA VAL A 289 29.19 -51.02 -10.28
C VAL A 289 29.96 -49.74 -10.62
N SER A 290 31.25 -49.89 -10.92
CA SER A 290 32.21 -48.85 -11.32
C SER A 290 32.23 -48.56 -12.82
N ALA A 291 32.82 -47.40 -13.15
CA ALA A 291 33.53 -46.99 -14.39
C ALA A 291 32.65 -46.85 -15.66
N GLU A 292 32.86 -45.89 -16.57
CA GLU A 292 34.13 -45.43 -17.12
C GLU A 292 33.99 -44.08 -17.86
N ASN A 293 35.13 -43.40 -17.90
CA ASN A 293 35.56 -42.20 -18.59
C ASN A 293 35.10 -42.02 -20.06
N LEU A 294 34.96 -40.77 -20.54
CA LEU A 294 35.35 -40.29 -21.88
C LEU A 294 35.01 -38.79 -22.08
N ALA A 295 36.03 -37.93 -22.01
CA ALA A 295 36.13 -36.71 -22.83
C ALA A 295 36.71 -37.09 -24.21
N PRO A 296 36.44 -36.32 -25.30
CA PRO A 296 37.26 -35.14 -25.66
C PRO A 296 36.39 -33.96 -26.19
N ALA A 297 36.69 -32.67 -25.94
CA ALA A 297 37.73 -31.79 -26.52
C ALA A 297 37.65 -31.57 -28.05
N VAL A 298 37.52 -30.30 -28.46
CA VAL A 298 38.02 -29.54 -29.66
C VAL A 298 37.10 -28.31 -29.82
N GLU A 299 37.47 -27.11 -29.34
CA GLU A 299 38.30 -26.04 -29.96
C GLU A 299 37.58 -25.06 -30.94
N VAL A 300 37.50 -23.80 -30.48
CA VAL A 300 38.04 -22.57 -31.12
C VAL A 300 37.23 -21.79 -32.18
N ALA A 301 37.23 -20.46 -31.95
CA ALA A 301 37.08 -19.31 -32.88
C ALA A 301 35.67 -18.96 -33.37
N ASP A 302 35.29 -17.69 -33.57
CA ASP A 302 35.80 -16.35 -33.28
C ASP A 302 34.62 -15.38 -33.54
N LYS A 303 34.61 -14.20 -32.90
CA LYS A 303 33.65 -13.09 -33.14
C LYS A 303 34.20 -12.22 -34.31
N PRO A 304 33.64 -11.05 -34.65
CA PRO A 304 32.28 -10.62 -35.00
C PRO A 304 32.24 -9.96 -36.41
N SER A 305 31.05 -9.63 -36.95
CA SER A 305 30.91 -8.43 -37.80
C SER A 305 29.47 -7.91 -37.86
N HIS A 306 29.36 -6.59 -37.81
CA HIS A 306 28.17 -5.75 -37.69
C HIS A 306 27.69 -5.21 -39.05
N ALA A 307 26.39 -4.87 -39.08
CA ALA A 307 25.74 -3.76 -39.82
C ALA A 307 25.48 -3.91 -41.34
N PRO A 308 24.61 -3.05 -41.95
CA PRO A 308 23.33 -2.48 -41.50
C PRO A 308 22.25 -2.47 -42.62
N VAL A 309 20.95 -2.46 -42.31
CA VAL A 309 19.89 -1.96 -43.24
C VAL A 309 18.71 -1.46 -42.38
N GLU A 310 18.58 -0.15 -42.14
CA GLU A 310 17.86 0.87 -42.94
C GLU A 310 16.35 0.92 -42.66
N ALA A 311 15.93 2.05 -42.08
CA ALA A 311 14.55 2.48 -41.93
C ALA A 311 13.99 2.98 -43.27
N PRO A 312 12.66 3.15 -43.38
CA PRO A 312 12.17 4.31 -44.11
C PRO A 312 11.15 5.14 -43.33
N VAL A 313 11.35 6.44 -43.51
CA VAL A 313 10.49 7.58 -43.17
C VAL A 313 9.55 7.85 -44.35
N GLY A 314 8.36 8.41 -44.08
CA GLY A 314 7.56 9.18 -45.06
C GLY A 314 6.09 8.76 -45.07
N ALA A 315 5.16 9.44 -44.40
CA ALA A 315 4.60 10.79 -44.65
C ALA A 315 3.34 10.80 -45.55
N ALA A 316 2.32 11.50 -45.01
CA ALA A 316 1.29 12.32 -45.67
C ALA A 316 -0.04 11.69 -46.16
N THR A 317 -1.10 12.19 -45.51
CA THR A 317 -2.36 12.74 -46.05
C THR A 317 -3.41 11.84 -46.73
N GLY A 318 -4.65 11.91 -46.18
CA GLY A 318 -5.77 12.46 -46.94
C GLY A 318 -6.96 11.55 -47.31
N VAL A 319 -8.06 11.70 -46.56
CA VAL A 319 -9.48 11.81 -46.98
C VAL A 319 -10.11 10.77 -47.92
N ALA A 320 -11.03 9.95 -47.35
CA ALA A 320 -12.37 9.44 -47.82
C ALA A 320 -12.52 8.86 -49.27
N PRO A 321 -13.66 8.27 -49.73
CA PRO A 321 -14.99 8.05 -49.13
C PRO A 321 -15.65 6.66 -49.46
N LEU A 322 -16.97 6.54 -49.19
CA LEU A 322 -17.97 5.55 -49.67
C LEU A 322 -17.99 4.19 -48.95
N GLY A 323 -19.14 3.58 -48.62
CA GLY A 323 -20.52 3.91 -48.94
C GLY A 323 -21.46 2.83 -48.35
N SER A 324 -22.68 3.27 -48.05
CA SER A 324 -23.80 2.55 -47.43
C SER A 324 -24.25 1.28 -48.16
N LYS A 325 -24.81 0.31 -47.40
CA LYS A 325 -26.08 -0.37 -47.75
C LYS A 325 -26.91 -0.70 -46.50
N ASN A 326 -28.20 -0.39 -46.62
CA ASN A 326 -29.29 -0.47 -45.65
C ASN A 326 -29.65 -1.87 -45.14
N SER A 327 -30.22 -1.93 -43.94
CA SER A 327 -31.48 -2.65 -43.70
C SER A 327 -32.30 -1.96 -42.61
N VAL A 328 -33.63 -2.05 -42.76
CA VAL A 328 -34.68 -1.17 -42.23
C VAL A 328 -35.40 -1.81 -41.04
N ALA A 329 -35.87 -0.94 -40.13
CA ALA A 329 -36.96 -1.11 -39.17
C ALA A 329 -36.77 -2.09 -37.99
N ASN A 330 -36.58 -1.53 -36.79
CA ASN A 330 -37.68 -1.54 -35.82
C ASN A 330 -37.52 -0.36 -34.84
N GLY A 331 -38.64 0.23 -34.45
CA GLY A 331 -38.69 1.43 -33.63
C GLY A 331 -38.10 1.23 -32.23
N SER A 332 -37.18 2.11 -31.85
CA SER A 332 -37.04 2.59 -30.49
C SER A 332 -36.54 4.02 -30.57
N GLN A 333 -37.38 4.89 -30.02
CA GLN A 333 -37.17 6.32 -29.94
C GLN A 333 -35.82 6.60 -29.28
N VAL A 334 -34.99 7.39 -29.96
CA VAL A 334 -33.91 8.15 -29.34
C VAL A 334 -34.57 9.16 -28.40
N PRO A 335 -34.28 9.20 -27.09
CA PRO A 335 -34.65 10.34 -26.28
C PRO A 335 -33.84 11.55 -26.77
N PRO A 336 -34.47 12.71 -27.02
CA PRO A 336 -33.73 13.91 -27.36
C PRO A 336 -32.84 14.31 -26.17
N ALA A 337 -31.67 14.88 -26.49
CA ALA A 337 -30.84 15.57 -25.51
C ALA A 337 -31.69 16.60 -24.76
N THR A 338 -31.76 16.47 -23.44
CA THR A 338 -32.38 17.44 -22.54
C THR A 338 -31.56 18.73 -22.59
N GLY A 339 -31.94 19.64 -23.48
CA GLY A 339 -31.51 21.03 -23.41
C GLY A 339 -32.06 21.65 -22.13
N ILE A 340 -31.26 22.47 -21.46
CA ILE A 340 -31.70 23.28 -20.32
C ILE A 340 -32.69 24.31 -20.86
N GLU A 341 -33.98 24.14 -20.58
CA GLU A 341 -35.02 25.10 -20.97
C GLU A 341 -34.97 26.31 -20.03
N VAL A 342 -34.62 27.48 -20.58
CA VAL A 342 -34.78 28.75 -19.87
C VAL A 342 -36.28 29.03 -19.73
N PRO A 343 -36.80 29.26 -18.52
CA PRO A 343 -38.23 29.53 -18.35
C PRO A 343 -38.66 30.77 -19.15
N GLU A 344 -39.74 30.64 -19.91
CA GLU A 344 -40.30 31.68 -20.78
C GLU A 344 -40.77 32.88 -19.93
N GLY A 345 -39.90 33.89 -19.79
CA GLY A 345 -40.10 35.05 -18.92
C GLY A 345 -38.88 35.45 -18.05
N ALA A 346 -37.79 34.69 -18.08
CA ALA A 346 -36.56 35.02 -17.33
C ALA A 346 -35.92 36.34 -17.81
N LYS A 347 -35.42 37.15 -16.87
CA LYS A 347 -34.67 38.37 -17.21
C LYS A 347 -33.26 38.00 -17.70
N PRO A 348 -32.62 38.86 -18.53
CA PRO A 348 -31.21 38.66 -18.86
C PRO A 348 -30.39 38.55 -17.56
N PRO A 349 -29.32 37.72 -17.53
CA PRO A 349 -28.49 37.57 -16.35
C PRO A 349 -27.97 38.92 -15.88
N ASP A 350 -27.90 39.11 -14.57
CA ASP A 350 -27.32 40.31 -13.96
C ASP A 350 -25.88 40.51 -14.48
N GLU A 351 -25.44 41.76 -14.68
CA GLU A 351 -24.11 42.08 -15.25
C GLU A 351 -22.93 41.52 -14.43
N ASP A 352 -23.17 41.23 -13.15
CA ASP A 352 -22.17 40.72 -12.20
C ASP A 352 -22.00 39.18 -12.24
N LEU A 353 -22.81 38.46 -13.03
CA LEU A 353 -22.72 37.00 -13.16
C LEU A 353 -21.68 36.57 -14.21
N PRO A 354 -20.95 35.46 -13.99
CA PRO A 354 -19.99 34.95 -14.97
C PRO A 354 -20.71 34.53 -16.26
N THR A 355 -20.07 34.81 -17.39
CA THR A 355 -20.47 34.31 -18.71
C THR A 355 -19.77 32.97 -18.99
N GLN A 356 -20.22 32.24 -20.01
CA GLN A 356 -19.61 30.96 -20.40
C GLN A 356 -18.08 31.06 -20.65
N GLY A 357 -17.59 32.23 -21.09
CA GLY A 357 -16.17 32.46 -21.35
C GLY A 357 -15.39 33.01 -20.14
N SER A 358 -16.05 33.68 -19.20
CA SER A 358 -15.41 34.26 -18.01
C SER A 358 -15.51 33.38 -16.76
N TRP A 359 -16.25 32.28 -16.84
CA TRP A 359 -16.39 31.31 -15.75
C TRP A 359 -15.05 30.75 -15.24
N PRO A 360 -14.10 30.32 -16.09
CA PRO A 360 -12.81 29.83 -15.60
C PRO A 360 -12.01 30.85 -14.80
N ASP A 361 -11.97 32.10 -15.26
CA ASP A 361 -11.25 33.17 -14.58
C ASP A 361 -11.96 33.57 -13.26
N PHE A 362 -13.30 33.57 -13.28
CA PHE A 362 -14.12 33.79 -12.10
C PHE A 362 -13.93 32.68 -11.04
N PHE A 363 -13.75 31.43 -11.48
CA PHE A 363 -13.55 30.28 -10.62
C PHE A 363 -12.27 30.37 -9.77
N GLU A 364 -11.19 30.93 -10.33
CA GLU A 364 -9.94 31.18 -9.57
C GLU A 364 -10.17 32.16 -8.42
N GLY A 365 -11.01 33.17 -8.63
CA GLY A 365 -11.35 34.18 -7.61
C GLY A 365 -12.21 33.65 -6.45
N LEU A 366 -12.83 32.46 -6.58
CA LEU A 366 -13.70 31.88 -5.55
C LEU A 366 -12.92 31.32 -4.34
N GLY A 367 -11.61 31.10 -4.46
CA GLY A 367 -10.78 30.63 -3.35
C GLY A 367 -11.17 29.26 -2.77
N LEU A 368 -11.87 28.43 -3.55
CA LEU A 368 -12.32 27.09 -3.15
C LEU A 368 -11.12 26.19 -2.84
N LYS A 369 -11.23 25.34 -1.80
CA LYS A 369 -10.16 24.41 -1.38
C LYS A 369 -10.66 22.96 -1.26
N GLY A 370 -9.75 22.02 -1.45
CA GLY A 370 -9.99 20.59 -1.26
C GLY A 370 -10.94 19.98 -2.30
N VAL A 371 -11.71 18.97 -1.89
CA VAL A 371 -12.55 18.16 -2.81
C VAL A 371 -13.60 18.98 -3.56
N THR A 372 -14.16 20.04 -2.94
CA THR A 372 -15.14 20.91 -3.62
C THR A 372 -14.50 21.68 -4.77
N HIS A 373 -13.23 22.10 -4.65
CA HIS A 373 -12.49 22.74 -5.74
C HIS A 373 -12.26 21.75 -6.88
N THR A 374 -11.81 20.52 -6.58
CA THR A 374 -11.56 19.49 -7.58
C THR A 374 -12.82 19.09 -8.34
N VAL A 375 -13.97 19.02 -7.67
CA VAL A 375 -15.24 18.68 -8.35
C VAL A 375 -15.74 19.88 -9.16
N ALA A 376 -15.69 21.09 -8.62
CA ALA A 376 -16.20 22.29 -9.28
C ALA A 376 -15.31 22.78 -10.45
N SER A 377 -14.01 22.43 -10.48
CA SER A 377 -13.12 22.76 -11.59
C SER A 377 -13.49 22.05 -12.90
N HIS A 378 -14.30 20.98 -12.83
CA HIS A 378 -14.80 20.24 -13.98
C HIS A 378 -16.19 20.70 -14.43
N PHE A 379 -16.75 21.75 -13.82
CA PHE A 379 -18.03 22.32 -14.24
C PHE A 379 -17.84 23.27 -15.41
N GLU A 380 -18.68 23.11 -16.42
CA GLU A 380 -18.82 24.06 -17.51
C GLU A 380 -20.09 24.87 -17.32
N LEU A 381 -19.99 26.20 -17.40
CA LEU A 381 -21.18 27.04 -17.32
C LEU A 381 -21.94 26.97 -18.65
N SER A 382 -23.15 26.44 -18.61
CA SER A 382 -24.00 26.27 -19.81
C SER A 382 -24.89 27.48 -20.04
N ILE A 383 -25.59 27.98 -19.01
CA ILE A 383 -26.43 29.17 -19.11
C ILE A 383 -26.59 29.82 -17.74
N ALA A 384 -26.81 31.13 -17.74
CA ALA A 384 -27.13 31.94 -16.57
C ALA A 384 -28.41 32.74 -16.86
N PHE A 385 -29.35 32.76 -15.94
CA PHE A 385 -30.56 33.58 -16.02
C PHE A 385 -31.02 34.00 -14.62
N ASP A 386 -31.59 35.19 -14.49
CA ASP A 386 -31.84 35.85 -13.20
C ASP A 386 -30.60 35.77 -12.29
N ARG A 387 -30.66 34.98 -11.20
CA ARG A 387 -29.53 34.63 -10.32
C ARG A 387 -29.33 33.11 -10.20
N THR A 388 -29.61 32.39 -11.28
CA THR A 388 -29.42 30.94 -11.38
C THR A 388 -28.34 30.62 -12.38
N LEU A 389 -27.33 29.87 -11.95
CA LEU A 389 -26.23 29.38 -12.78
C LEU A 389 -26.43 27.88 -13.05
N CYS A 390 -26.58 27.53 -14.32
CA CYS A 390 -26.72 26.15 -14.76
C CYS A 390 -25.39 25.63 -15.30
N PHE A 391 -24.85 24.61 -14.65
CA PHE A 391 -23.60 23.97 -15.01
C PHE A 391 -23.84 22.59 -15.64
N THR A 392 -22.97 22.23 -16.57
CA THR A 392 -22.88 20.90 -17.14
C THR A 392 -21.66 20.17 -16.58
N LEU A 393 -21.83 18.88 -16.27
CA LEU A 393 -20.77 18.00 -15.78
C LEU A 393 -20.74 16.70 -16.59
N SER A 394 -19.56 16.30 -17.06
CA SER A 394 -19.36 15.04 -17.76
C SER A 394 -19.63 13.84 -16.85
N PRO A 395 -20.28 12.77 -17.35
CA PRO A 395 -20.52 11.54 -16.59
C PRO A 395 -19.25 10.92 -16.00
N ALA A 396 -18.08 11.11 -16.63
CA ALA A 396 -16.80 10.60 -16.14
C ALA A 396 -16.38 11.23 -14.78
N ASN A 397 -16.77 12.49 -14.56
CA ASN A 397 -16.42 13.28 -13.37
C ASN A 397 -17.59 13.39 -12.38
N ALA A 398 -18.72 12.73 -12.67
CA ALA A 398 -19.93 12.75 -11.85
C ALA A 398 -19.89 11.79 -10.65
N THR A 399 -18.92 10.87 -10.58
CA THR A 399 -18.83 9.85 -9.52
C THR A 399 -18.60 10.43 -8.12
N LEU A 400 -17.95 11.60 -8.04
CA LEU A 400 -17.69 12.33 -6.80
C LEU A 400 -18.67 13.48 -6.56
N PHE A 401 -19.61 13.71 -7.48
CA PHE A 401 -20.58 14.79 -7.38
C PHE A 401 -21.68 14.46 -6.38
N ASN A 402 -21.96 15.40 -5.47
CA ASN A 402 -23.00 15.31 -4.45
C ASN A 402 -23.61 16.70 -4.24
N GLU A 403 -24.84 16.76 -3.72
CA GLU A 403 -25.52 18.03 -3.39
C GLU A 403 -24.72 18.93 -2.43
N ARG A 404 -23.85 18.34 -1.61
CA ARG A 404 -22.93 19.09 -0.73
C ARG A 404 -21.95 19.97 -1.51
N HIS A 405 -21.45 19.50 -2.66
CA HIS A 405 -20.53 20.26 -3.51
C HIS A 405 -21.28 21.34 -4.28
N GLN A 406 -22.51 21.06 -4.72
CA GLN A 406 -23.40 22.06 -5.33
C GLN A 406 -23.70 23.22 -4.37
N ARG A 407 -24.06 22.92 -3.11
CA ARG A 407 -24.26 23.95 -2.07
C ARG A 407 -22.97 24.68 -1.71
N GLY A 408 -21.84 23.96 -1.66
CA GLY A 408 -20.53 24.57 -1.41
C GLY A 408 -20.12 25.55 -2.50
N LEU A 409 -20.40 25.24 -3.76
CA LEU A 409 -20.17 26.15 -4.88
C LEU A 409 -21.11 27.36 -4.82
N ALA A 410 -22.41 27.15 -4.56
CA ALA A 410 -23.37 28.23 -4.41
C ALA A 410 -22.92 29.21 -3.31
N SER A 411 -22.57 28.70 -2.12
CA SER A 411 -22.10 29.51 -1.00
C SER A 411 -20.81 30.29 -1.31
N ALA A 412 -19.90 29.75 -2.11
CA ALA A 412 -18.68 30.45 -2.50
C ALA A 412 -18.96 31.57 -3.50
N ILE A 413 -19.89 31.35 -4.45
CA ILE A 413 -20.33 32.37 -5.40
C ILE A 413 -21.08 33.49 -4.67
N GLU A 414 -21.95 33.15 -3.71
CA GLU A 414 -22.64 34.12 -2.84
C GLU A 414 -21.67 34.97 -2.02
N GLN A 415 -20.58 34.37 -1.54
CA GLN A 415 -19.57 35.10 -0.76
C GLN A 415 -18.84 36.15 -1.61
N VAL A 416 -18.65 35.91 -2.90
CA VAL A 416 -17.99 36.85 -3.82
C VAL A 416 -18.96 37.89 -4.37
N LEU A 417 -20.22 37.51 -4.62
CA LEU A 417 -21.25 38.39 -5.20
C LEU A 417 -22.11 39.12 -4.16
N GLU A 418 -21.93 38.85 -2.87
CA GLU A 418 -22.67 39.41 -1.72
C GLU A 418 -24.21 39.25 -1.79
N GLU A 419 -24.71 38.41 -2.69
CA GLU A 419 -26.13 38.21 -2.97
C GLU A 419 -26.42 36.72 -3.28
N PRO A 420 -27.59 36.18 -2.89
CA PRO A 420 -27.90 34.75 -2.99
C PRO A 420 -27.95 34.26 -4.45
N VAL A 421 -27.38 33.08 -4.75
CA VAL A 421 -27.31 32.50 -6.10
C VAL A 421 -27.71 31.04 -6.05
N THR A 422 -28.55 30.63 -7.01
CA THR A 422 -28.93 29.21 -7.15
C THR A 422 -28.03 28.53 -8.16
N VAL A 423 -27.38 27.44 -7.75
CA VAL A 423 -26.56 26.61 -8.64
C VAL A 423 -27.35 25.37 -9.03
N GLN A 424 -27.47 25.08 -10.32
CA GLN A 424 -28.05 23.83 -10.84
C GLN A 424 -26.99 23.10 -11.66
N VAL A 425 -26.90 21.77 -11.51
CA VAL A 425 -25.93 20.95 -12.25
C VAL A 425 -26.67 19.85 -13.01
N VAL A 426 -26.42 19.76 -14.31
CA VAL A 426 -26.98 18.75 -15.21
C VAL A 426 -25.86 17.89 -15.77
N LEU A 427 -26.09 16.58 -15.86
CA LEU A 427 -25.13 15.67 -16.48
C LEU A 427 -25.23 15.77 -18.00
N GLY A 428 -24.10 16.04 -18.66
CA GLY A 428 -24.01 16.21 -20.11
C GLY A 428 -22.56 16.19 -20.59
N GLU A 429 -22.35 16.10 -21.89
CA GLU A 429 -21.00 16.22 -22.46
C GLU A 429 -20.48 17.63 -22.24
N THR A 430 -19.33 17.75 -21.57
CA THR A 430 -18.64 19.04 -21.35
C THR A 430 -17.69 19.32 -22.50
N SER A 431 -17.67 20.57 -22.95
CA SER A 431 -16.73 21.09 -23.95
C SER A 431 -15.43 21.62 -23.32
N GLU A 432 -14.55 22.14 -24.17
CA GLU A 432 -13.21 22.69 -23.88
C GLU A 432 -13.23 24.01 -23.06
N LYS A 433 -14.29 24.27 -22.28
CA LYS A 433 -14.51 25.51 -21.54
C LYS A 433 -14.60 25.31 -20.03
N THR A 434 -14.05 24.21 -19.52
CA THR A 434 -13.95 23.97 -18.07
C THR A 434 -12.71 24.66 -17.48
N PRO A 435 -12.78 25.12 -16.21
CA PRO A 435 -11.60 25.63 -15.51
C PRO A 435 -10.43 24.65 -15.48
N ALA A 436 -10.70 23.35 -15.33
CA ALA A 436 -9.68 22.29 -15.37
C ALA A 436 -8.96 22.22 -16.73
N TYR A 437 -9.70 22.30 -17.84
CA TYR A 437 -9.13 22.30 -19.19
C TYR A 437 -8.27 23.54 -19.45
N GLN A 438 -8.71 24.73 -19.01
CA GLN A 438 -7.92 25.95 -19.17
C GLN A 438 -6.61 25.91 -18.37
N ARG A 439 -6.63 25.35 -17.15
CA ARG A 439 -5.41 25.12 -16.37
C ARG A 439 -4.46 24.15 -17.07
N GLU A 440 -4.97 23.02 -17.56
CA GLU A 440 -4.17 22.04 -18.28
C GLU A 440 -3.52 22.65 -19.53
N LEU A 441 -4.26 23.47 -20.28
CA LEU A 441 -3.73 24.18 -21.45
C LEU A 441 -2.61 25.15 -21.07
N LEU A 442 -2.78 25.94 -20.00
CA LEU A 442 -1.76 26.86 -19.51
C LEU A 442 -0.52 26.12 -19.00
N GLU A 443 -0.70 25.01 -18.30
CA GLU A 443 0.40 24.14 -17.85
C GLU A 443 1.18 23.57 -19.02
N GLN A 444 0.49 23.08 -20.06
CA GLN A 444 1.13 22.59 -21.28
C GLN A 444 1.90 23.69 -22.01
N GLN A 445 1.33 24.90 -22.12
CA GLN A 445 2.02 26.05 -22.69
C GLN A 445 3.28 26.41 -21.89
N ARG A 446 3.19 26.47 -20.55
CA ARG A 446 4.35 26.75 -19.68
C ARG A 446 5.43 25.70 -19.79
N LEU A 447 5.05 24.42 -19.83
CA LEU A 447 5.99 23.31 -19.99
C LEU A 447 6.69 23.39 -21.35
N SER A 448 5.95 23.67 -22.42
CA SER A 448 6.52 23.85 -23.76
C SER A 448 7.49 25.03 -23.82
N ALA A 449 7.15 26.17 -23.18
CA ALA A 449 8.03 27.33 -23.10
C ALA A 449 9.29 27.05 -22.27
N ALA A 450 9.17 26.30 -21.16
CA ALA A 450 10.32 25.88 -20.36
C ALA A 450 11.24 24.94 -21.14
N ARG A 451 10.70 24.01 -21.94
CA ARG A 451 11.49 23.15 -22.82
C ARG A 451 12.24 23.95 -23.89
N GLN A 452 11.56 24.89 -24.55
CA GLN A 452 12.20 25.76 -25.55
C GLN A 452 13.29 26.63 -24.93
N ALA A 453 13.08 27.14 -23.72
CA ALA A 453 14.09 27.91 -22.99
C ALA A 453 15.33 27.07 -22.65
N LEU A 454 15.15 25.80 -22.27
CA LEU A 454 16.26 24.87 -22.04
C LEU A 454 16.99 24.50 -23.33
N GLU A 455 16.27 24.25 -24.43
CA GLU A 455 16.87 23.95 -25.74
C GLU A 455 17.69 25.12 -26.30
N SER A 456 17.27 26.36 -26.00
CA SER A 456 17.96 27.59 -26.41
C SER A 456 19.02 28.09 -25.42
N ASP A 457 19.30 27.35 -24.34
CA ASP A 457 20.32 27.70 -23.36
C ASP A 457 21.73 27.28 -23.81
N ASP A 458 22.57 28.28 -24.11
CA ASP A 458 23.95 28.08 -24.55
C ASP A 458 24.82 27.35 -23.52
N CYS A 459 24.54 27.52 -22.22
CA CYS A 459 25.29 26.86 -21.13
C CYS A 459 24.95 25.37 -21.07
N LEU A 460 23.67 25.03 -21.20
CA LEU A 460 23.23 23.63 -21.26
C LEU A 460 23.81 22.93 -22.50
N ASN A 461 23.78 23.59 -23.66
CA ASN A 461 24.35 23.05 -24.89
C ASN A 461 25.87 22.82 -24.79
N ALA A 462 26.60 23.69 -24.09
CA ALA A 462 28.01 23.48 -23.77
C ALA A 462 28.20 22.23 -22.89
N LEU A 463 27.39 22.05 -21.84
CA LEU A 463 27.45 20.87 -20.97
C LEU A 463 27.12 19.56 -21.70
N LEU A 464 26.13 19.58 -22.60
CA LEU A 464 25.78 18.42 -23.44
C LEU A 464 26.95 18.04 -24.36
N THR A 465 27.64 19.03 -24.91
CA THR A 465 28.77 18.83 -25.83
C THR A 465 30.04 18.38 -25.11
N ASP A 466 30.33 18.97 -23.94
CA ASP A 466 31.59 18.74 -23.22
C ASP A 466 31.56 17.44 -22.39
N PHE A 467 30.38 16.96 -21.99
CA PHE A 467 30.24 15.84 -21.05
C PHE A 467 29.36 14.67 -21.56
N ASP A 468 28.94 14.66 -22.84
CA ASP A 468 27.98 13.68 -23.37
C ASP A 468 26.72 13.53 -22.49
N ALA A 469 26.28 14.64 -21.89
CA ALA A 469 25.14 14.64 -20.98
C ALA A 469 23.82 14.43 -21.74
N ILE A 470 22.80 13.89 -21.05
CA ILE A 470 21.47 13.65 -21.62
C ILE A 470 20.43 14.35 -20.75
N VAL A 471 19.61 15.22 -21.36
CA VAL A 471 18.45 15.80 -20.70
C VAL A 471 17.36 14.74 -20.61
N ILE A 472 16.84 14.50 -19.41
CA ILE A 472 15.69 13.61 -19.19
C ILE A 472 14.41 14.44 -19.45
N PRO A 473 13.64 14.19 -20.52
CA PRO A 473 12.54 15.08 -20.94
C PRO A 473 11.39 15.18 -19.91
N GLU A 474 11.25 14.14 -19.09
CA GLU A 474 10.23 14.02 -18.04
C GLU A 474 10.62 14.71 -16.72
N SER A 475 11.87 15.18 -16.57
CA SER A 475 12.32 15.90 -15.37
C SER A 475 12.17 17.41 -15.46
N VAL A 476 11.78 17.95 -16.63
CA VAL A 476 11.60 19.38 -16.85
C VAL A 476 10.37 19.87 -16.09
N ARG A 477 10.59 20.71 -15.07
CA ARG A 477 9.53 21.35 -14.29
C ARG A 477 9.51 22.85 -14.58
N PRO A 478 8.37 23.44 -14.98
CA PRO A 478 8.26 24.89 -15.10
C PRO A 478 8.45 25.55 -13.73
N PRO A 479 8.97 26.79 -13.67
CA PRO A 479 9.14 27.51 -12.42
C PRO A 479 7.79 27.69 -11.71
N LEU A 480 7.76 27.41 -10.42
CA LEU A 480 6.60 27.64 -9.55
C LEU A 480 6.41 29.16 -9.38
N VAL A 481 5.68 29.79 -10.28
CA VAL A 481 5.11 31.11 -10.03
C VAL A 481 3.76 30.87 -9.38
N GLU A 482 3.60 31.37 -8.15
CA GLU A 482 2.33 31.31 -7.39
C GLU A 482 1.19 31.82 -8.29
N LEU A 483 0.13 31.01 -8.41
CA LEU A 483 -1.14 31.39 -9.03
C LEU A 483 -1.94 32.25 -8.06
#